data_AF-M5BUU9-F1
#
_entry.id   AF-M5BUU9-F1
#
_cell.length_a   1.000
_cell.length_b   1.000
_cell.length_c   1.000
_cell.angle_alpha   90.00
_cell.angle_beta   90.00
_cell.angle_gamma   90.00
#
_symmetry.space_group_name_H-M   'P 1'
#
loop_
_entity.id
_entity.type
_entity.pdbx_description
1 polymer ?
#
loop_
_entity_poly.entity_id
_entity_poly.type
_entity_poly.pdbx_seq_one_letter_code
_entity_poly.pdbx_strand_id
1 'polypeptide(L)'
;MTSAVTEQGGGAFITGQTSHQVSRSQYGRRLAQTSTRKIPAARLFTGSQVDTERQKELEQIIVNARAEMDAEEAKMGNVNIRDQPLRNAISELGDKIDAIKEQINKINAAKKQHEFTKVKLSNRRKELKEEESKPEPKEEEERLKKKLLKSAIKRAAVMHEAVALFDKLHEAQMEATRAALRHQQAVANANAVEKLLSTYEQEVLRVKKDYEKIDEEFQRAKATSKKLLETTKAKITQVSDELKNEFQTNYQDKGNTPSVQEVEEELATKQAELELNHPMNAEVVRQVSLFG
;
A
#
# COMPACT_ATOMS: atom_id res chain seq x y z
N MET A 1 14.82 -102.48 -59.60
CA MET A 1 15.66 -103.68 -59.84
C MET A 1 14.88 -104.74 -60.60
N THR A 2 14.34 -104.41 -61.77
CA THR A 2 13.47 -105.30 -62.57
C THR A 2 14.07 -105.64 -63.94
N SER A 3 15.23 -105.07 -64.31
CA SER A 3 15.90 -105.33 -65.59
C SER A 3 17.01 -106.39 -65.53
N ALA A 4 17.45 -106.82 -64.34
CA ALA A 4 18.59 -107.75 -64.21
C ALA A 4 18.27 -109.22 -64.54
N VAL A 5 16.99 -109.58 -64.68
CA VAL A 5 16.58 -110.99 -64.86
C VAL A 5 16.28 -111.35 -66.33
N THR A 6 16.25 -110.37 -67.24
CA THR A 6 15.77 -110.59 -68.61
C THR A 6 16.84 -110.98 -69.63
N GLU A 7 18.12 -110.62 -69.44
CA GLU A 7 19.18 -110.93 -70.43
C GLU A 7 20.20 -111.99 -69.98
N GLN A 8 20.41 -112.18 -68.66
CA GLN A 8 21.50 -113.02 -68.13
C GLN A 8 21.01 -114.23 -67.30
N GLY A 9 20.03 -115.02 -67.75
CA GLY A 9 19.80 -116.39 -67.25
C GLY A 9 19.47 -116.61 -65.75
N GLY A 10 19.47 -115.57 -64.90
CA GLY A 10 19.15 -115.60 -63.48
C GLY A 10 19.84 -114.47 -62.69
N GLY A 11 19.36 -114.17 -61.48
CA GLY A 11 19.93 -113.16 -60.58
C GLY A 11 19.53 -113.40 -59.12
N ALA A 12 20.34 -112.89 -58.18
CA ALA A 12 20.05 -112.96 -56.75
C ALA A 12 19.99 -111.56 -56.12
N PHE A 13 19.02 -111.32 -55.24
CA PHE A 13 18.88 -110.09 -54.47
C PHE A 13 18.40 -110.38 -53.04
N ILE A 14 18.70 -109.48 -52.11
CA ILE A 14 18.35 -109.63 -50.70
C ILE A 14 17.28 -108.60 -50.35
N THR A 15 16.18 -109.04 -49.74
CA THR A 15 15.16 -108.17 -49.14
C THR A 15 14.97 -108.54 -47.68
N GLY A 16 15.36 -107.65 -46.77
CA GLY A 16 15.33 -107.91 -45.33
C GLY A 16 16.26 -109.07 -44.95
N GLN A 17 15.72 -110.08 -44.26
CA GLN A 17 16.44 -111.30 -43.87
C GLN A 17 16.27 -112.44 -44.88
N THR A 18 15.92 -112.15 -46.12
CA THR A 18 15.64 -113.19 -47.11
C THR A 18 16.43 -112.93 -48.39
N SER A 19 17.17 -113.94 -48.83
CA SER A 19 17.86 -113.97 -50.12
C SER A 19 16.96 -114.66 -51.13
N HIS A 20 16.67 -113.97 -52.22
CA HIS A 20 15.90 -114.48 -53.34
C HIS A 20 16.85 -114.75 -54.50
N GLN A 21 16.84 -115.98 -55.01
CA GLN A 21 17.58 -116.39 -56.20
C GLN A 21 16.59 -116.83 -57.27
N VAL A 22 16.56 -116.07 -58.36
CA VAL A 22 15.72 -116.35 -59.53
C VAL A 22 16.62 -116.93 -60.61
N SER A 23 16.38 -118.14 -61.07
CA SER A 23 17.12 -118.76 -62.17
C SER A 23 16.16 -119.32 -63.21
N ARG A 24 16.62 -119.57 -64.44
CA ARG A 24 15.85 -120.31 -65.44
C ARG A 24 16.42 -121.71 -65.60
N SER A 25 15.55 -122.71 -65.70
CA SER A 25 15.99 -124.10 -65.96
C SER A 25 16.76 -124.18 -67.27
N GLN A 26 17.94 -124.81 -67.25
CA GLN A 26 18.78 -124.99 -68.45
C GLN A 26 18.24 -126.09 -69.39
N TYR A 27 17.35 -126.95 -68.90
CA TYR A 27 16.75 -128.06 -69.64
C TYR A 27 15.22 -127.90 -69.76
N GLY A 28 14.63 -128.33 -70.89
CA GLY A 28 13.18 -128.24 -71.16
C GLY A 28 12.69 -126.83 -71.55
N ARG A 29 11.46 -126.47 -71.19
CA ARG A 29 10.77 -125.19 -71.54
C ARG A 29 11.32 -123.92 -70.85
N ARG A 30 12.54 -123.96 -70.30
CA ARG A 30 13.25 -122.82 -69.65
C ARG A 30 12.40 -122.00 -68.67
N LEU A 31 11.61 -122.69 -67.84
CA LEU A 31 10.76 -122.07 -66.83
C LEU A 31 11.61 -121.36 -65.77
N ALA A 32 11.11 -120.20 -65.30
CA ALA A 32 11.72 -119.47 -64.21
C ALA A 32 11.46 -120.23 -62.89
N GLN A 33 12.53 -120.54 -62.16
CA GLN A 33 12.50 -121.09 -60.82
C GLN A 33 12.99 -120.02 -59.85
N THR A 34 12.24 -119.82 -58.77
CA THR A 34 12.61 -118.93 -57.67
C THR A 34 12.91 -119.79 -56.45
N SER A 35 14.16 -119.76 -55.99
CA SER A 35 14.54 -120.30 -54.68
C SER A 35 14.69 -119.15 -53.70
N THR A 36 14.03 -119.27 -52.56
CA THR A 36 14.08 -118.26 -51.50
C THR A 36 14.70 -118.90 -50.26
N ARG A 37 15.77 -118.30 -49.72
CA ARG A 37 16.43 -118.76 -48.49
C ARG A 37 16.44 -117.63 -47.46
N LYS A 38 16.09 -117.95 -46.22
CA LYS A 38 16.20 -117.00 -45.10
C LYS A 38 17.66 -116.87 -44.65
N ILE A 39 18.17 -115.65 -44.61
CA ILE A 39 19.47 -115.27 -44.03
C ILE A 39 19.26 -115.14 -42.52
N PRO A 40 19.87 -116.00 -41.68
CA PRO A 40 19.84 -115.81 -40.24
C PRO A 40 20.59 -114.53 -39.85
N ALA A 41 20.13 -113.85 -38.79
CA ALA A 41 20.81 -112.66 -38.27
C ALA A 41 22.29 -112.97 -37.97
N ALA A 42 23.18 -112.05 -38.37
CA ALA A 42 24.62 -112.23 -38.23
C ALA A 42 25.00 -112.22 -36.75
N ARG A 43 25.28 -113.41 -36.19
CA ARG A 43 25.69 -113.58 -34.79
C ARG A 43 26.90 -112.73 -34.41
N LEU A 44 27.77 -112.40 -35.36
CA LEU A 44 28.95 -111.55 -35.11
C LEU A 44 28.62 -110.06 -34.89
N PHE A 45 27.54 -109.53 -35.45
CA PHE A 45 27.22 -108.10 -35.33
C PHE A 45 26.12 -107.82 -34.29
N THR A 46 25.39 -108.84 -33.86
CA THR A 46 24.38 -108.75 -32.79
C THR A 46 24.85 -109.35 -31.47
N GLY A 47 25.96 -110.09 -31.47
CA GLY A 47 26.64 -110.46 -30.24
C GLY A 47 27.21 -109.18 -29.65
N SER A 48 26.68 -108.75 -28.51
CA SER A 48 27.28 -107.72 -27.66
C SER A 48 28.65 -108.19 -27.19
N GLN A 49 29.66 -108.13 -28.06
CA GLN A 49 31.05 -108.05 -27.64
C GLN A 49 31.18 -106.65 -27.02
N VAL A 50 30.93 -106.59 -25.71
CA VAL A 50 31.22 -105.42 -24.92
C VAL A 50 32.71 -105.16 -25.10
N ASP A 51 33.05 -103.98 -25.60
CA ASP A 51 34.43 -103.53 -25.63
C ASP A 51 34.88 -103.29 -24.19
N THR A 52 35.60 -104.29 -23.67
CA THR A 52 36.09 -104.28 -22.30
C THR A 52 37.11 -103.19 -22.04
N GLU A 53 37.75 -102.64 -23.08
CA GLU A 53 38.70 -101.53 -22.93
C GLU A 53 37.93 -100.22 -22.73
N ARG A 54 36.92 -99.96 -23.55
CA ARG A 54 36.10 -98.74 -23.42
C ARG A 54 35.30 -98.70 -22.11
N GLN A 55 34.81 -99.85 -21.63
CA GLN A 55 34.16 -99.93 -20.33
C GLN A 55 35.12 -99.55 -19.20
N LYS A 56 36.36 -100.06 -19.21
CA LYS A 56 37.38 -99.73 -18.21
C LYS A 56 37.75 -98.26 -18.22
N GLU A 57 37.86 -97.64 -19.39
CA GLU A 57 38.12 -96.19 -19.51
C GLU A 57 37.01 -95.36 -18.85
N LEU A 58 35.75 -95.68 -19.13
CA LEU A 58 34.61 -94.97 -18.55
C LEU A 58 34.50 -95.19 -17.04
N GLU A 59 34.76 -96.41 -16.56
CA GLU A 59 34.83 -96.71 -15.13
C GLU A 59 35.95 -95.89 -14.46
N GLN A 60 37.12 -95.77 -15.10
CA GLN A 60 38.23 -94.98 -14.59
C GLN A 60 37.91 -93.47 -14.54
N ILE A 61 37.22 -92.94 -15.55
CA ILE A 61 36.75 -91.53 -15.54
C ILE A 61 35.77 -91.30 -14.39
N ILE A 62 34.82 -92.21 -14.17
CA ILE A 62 33.86 -92.09 -13.06
C ILE A 62 34.57 -92.14 -11.71
N VAL A 63 35.55 -93.03 -11.55
CA VAL A 63 36.35 -93.12 -10.32
C VAL A 63 37.14 -91.84 -10.08
N ASN A 64 37.79 -91.29 -11.11
CA ASN A 64 38.53 -90.03 -11.01
C ASN A 64 37.62 -88.85 -10.65
N ALA A 65 36.46 -88.72 -11.30
CA ALA A 65 35.51 -87.64 -11.03
C ALA A 65 34.94 -87.72 -9.59
N ARG A 66 34.68 -88.93 -9.09
CA ARG A 66 34.30 -89.13 -7.68
C ARG A 66 35.42 -88.73 -6.73
N ALA A 67 36.65 -89.12 -7.03
CA ALA A 67 37.81 -88.74 -6.22
C ALA A 67 38.04 -87.21 -6.20
N GLU A 68 37.81 -86.52 -7.33
CA GLU A 68 37.86 -85.05 -7.39
C GLU A 68 36.75 -84.38 -6.58
N MET A 69 35.52 -84.91 -6.64
CA MET A 69 34.39 -84.43 -5.85
C MET A 69 34.66 -84.59 -4.35
N ASP A 70 35.11 -85.77 -3.92
CA ASP A 70 35.45 -86.05 -2.52
C ASP A 70 36.60 -85.13 -2.04
N ALA A 71 37.57 -84.85 -2.91
CA ALA A 71 38.67 -83.93 -2.60
C ALA A 71 38.18 -82.48 -2.46
N GLU A 72 37.21 -82.03 -3.27
CA GLU A 72 36.66 -80.68 -3.18
C GLU A 72 35.71 -80.52 -1.99
N GLU A 73 34.90 -81.54 -1.66
CA GLU A 73 34.11 -81.58 -0.43
C GLU A 73 35.00 -81.50 0.81
N ALA A 74 36.15 -82.19 0.81
CA ALA A 74 37.13 -82.10 1.89
C ALA A 74 37.73 -80.68 2.01
N LYS A 75 38.02 -79.99 0.90
CA LYS A 75 38.46 -78.59 0.92
C LYS A 75 37.38 -77.66 1.47
N MET A 76 36.13 -77.82 1.03
CA MET A 76 34.99 -77.06 1.54
C MET A 76 34.77 -77.30 3.04
N GLY A 77 34.92 -78.53 3.51
CA GLY A 77 34.92 -78.87 4.93
C GLY A 77 35.99 -78.10 5.70
N ASN A 78 37.22 -78.05 5.20
CA ASN A 78 38.31 -77.29 5.81
C ASN A 78 38.06 -75.77 5.83
N VAL A 79 37.45 -75.22 4.77
CA VAL A 79 37.06 -73.80 4.73
C VAL A 79 35.97 -73.51 5.76
N ASN A 80 34.95 -74.36 5.86
CA ASN A 80 33.89 -74.20 6.86
C ASN A 80 34.43 -74.28 8.30
N ILE A 81 35.39 -75.18 8.57
CA ILE A 81 36.06 -75.26 9.88
C ILE A 81 36.80 -73.96 10.20
N ARG A 82 37.37 -73.28 9.20
CA ARG A 82 38.03 -71.97 9.36
C ARG A 82 37.06 -70.79 9.44
N ASP A 83 35.92 -70.86 8.76
CA ASP A 83 34.91 -69.80 8.71
C ASP A 83 34.07 -69.75 10.00
N GLN A 84 33.75 -70.91 10.59
CA GLN A 84 32.96 -71.00 11.81
C GLN A 84 33.50 -70.16 12.99
N PRO A 85 34.80 -70.22 13.36
CA PRO A 85 35.32 -69.39 14.45
C PRO A 85 35.32 -67.90 14.10
N LEU A 86 35.48 -67.53 12.83
CA LEU A 86 35.40 -66.13 12.40
C LEU A 86 33.97 -65.59 12.56
N ARG A 87 32.94 -66.38 12.20
CA ARG A 87 31.53 -66.01 12.42
C ARG A 87 31.22 -65.84 13.90
N ASN A 88 31.71 -66.74 14.75
CA ASN A 88 31.54 -66.62 16.19
C ASN A 88 32.21 -65.34 16.72
N ALA A 89 33.44 -65.04 16.28
CA ALA A 89 34.15 -63.83 16.66
C ALA A 89 33.41 -62.55 16.20
N ILE A 90 32.82 -62.55 15.00
CA ILE A 90 31.99 -61.44 14.51
C ILE A 90 30.76 -61.25 15.41
N SER A 91 30.09 -62.33 15.80
CA SER A 91 28.94 -62.27 16.71
C SER A 91 29.33 -61.69 18.07
N GLU A 92 30.41 -62.20 18.67
CA GLU A 92 30.90 -61.71 19.98
C GLU A 92 31.32 -60.24 19.94
N LEU A 93 31.94 -59.80 18.85
CA LEU A 93 32.29 -58.40 18.65
C LEU A 93 31.03 -57.54 18.47
N GLY A 94 30.01 -58.05 17.79
CA GLY A 94 28.69 -57.42 17.69
C GLY A 94 28.06 -57.19 19.06
N ASP A 95 28.02 -58.23 19.90
CA ASP A 95 27.48 -58.15 21.27
C ASP A 95 28.25 -57.12 22.13
N LYS A 96 29.59 -57.10 22.02
CA LYS A 96 30.44 -56.11 22.70
C LYS A 96 30.17 -54.69 22.23
N ILE A 97 29.99 -54.49 20.92
CA ILE A 97 29.65 -53.18 20.34
C ILE A 97 28.32 -52.70 20.89
N ASP A 98 27.31 -53.55 20.95
CA ASP A 98 25.99 -53.17 21.43
C ASP A 98 26.00 -52.88 22.94
N ALA A 99 26.73 -53.66 23.74
CA ALA A 99 26.95 -53.36 25.15
C ALA A 99 27.63 -51.98 25.36
N ILE A 100 28.63 -51.64 24.53
CA ILE A 100 29.29 -50.33 24.59
C ILE A 100 28.32 -49.21 24.18
N LYS A 101 27.51 -49.40 23.13
CA LYS A 101 26.49 -48.43 22.74
C LYS A 101 25.49 -48.17 23.86
N GLU A 102 25.05 -49.21 24.57
CA GLU A 102 24.16 -49.05 25.72
C GLU A 102 24.81 -48.23 26.84
N GLN A 103 26.09 -48.49 27.14
CA GLN A 103 26.83 -47.72 28.14
C GLN A 103 26.97 -46.25 27.73
N ILE A 104 27.29 -45.97 26.46
CA ILE A 104 27.36 -44.62 25.91
C ILE A 104 26.01 -43.92 26.05
N ASN A 105 24.92 -44.60 25.74
CA ASN A 105 23.56 -44.05 25.86
C ASN A 105 23.22 -43.71 27.32
N LYS A 106 23.56 -44.58 28.28
CA LYS A 106 23.39 -44.33 29.72
C LYS A 106 24.19 -43.11 30.18
N ILE A 107 25.45 -43.00 29.76
CA ILE A 107 26.31 -41.84 30.09
C ILE A 107 25.72 -40.55 29.49
N ASN A 108 25.26 -40.59 28.24
CA ASN A 108 24.66 -39.42 27.59
C ASN A 108 23.35 -39.00 28.27
N ALA A 109 22.52 -39.95 28.70
CA ALA A 109 21.32 -39.66 29.47
C ALA A 109 21.66 -39.01 30.81
N ALA A 110 22.66 -39.52 31.54
CA ALA A 110 23.13 -38.94 32.79
C ALA A 110 23.68 -37.52 32.60
N LYS A 111 24.48 -37.28 31.55
CA LYS A 111 24.97 -35.93 31.20
C LYS A 111 23.83 -34.95 30.93
N LYS A 112 22.83 -35.35 30.15
CA LYS A 112 21.64 -34.52 29.89
C LYS A 112 20.90 -34.17 31.18
N GLN A 113 20.70 -35.15 32.06
CA GLN A 113 20.04 -34.92 33.36
C GLN A 113 20.86 -33.99 34.27
N HIS A 114 22.18 -34.13 34.25
CA HIS A 114 23.07 -33.24 35.01
C HIS A 114 22.97 -31.79 34.52
N GLU A 115 23.08 -31.54 33.22
CA GLU A 115 22.95 -30.18 32.66
C GLU A 115 21.56 -29.59 32.92
N PHE A 116 20.50 -30.37 32.77
CA PHE A 116 19.15 -29.93 33.10
C PHE A 116 19.02 -29.51 34.58
N THR A 117 19.54 -30.35 35.48
CA THR A 117 19.50 -30.08 36.92
C THR A 117 20.35 -28.84 37.29
N LYS A 118 21.50 -28.67 36.65
CA LYS A 118 22.38 -27.52 36.82
C LYS A 118 21.69 -26.21 36.41
N VAL A 119 21.01 -26.20 35.28
CA VAL A 119 20.20 -25.04 34.83
C VAL A 119 19.07 -24.77 35.82
N LYS A 120 18.34 -25.80 36.24
CA LYS A 120 17.26 -25.68 37.23
C LYS A 120 17.77 -25.08 38.56
N LEU A 121 18.92 -25.55 39.04
CA LEU A 121 19.56 -25.03 40.25
C LEU A 121 19.96 -23.56 40.09
N SER A 122 20.53 -23.20 38.94
CA SER A 122 20.88 -21.80 38.64
C SER A 122 19.65 -20.89 38.67
N ASN A 123 18.52 -21.33 38.11
CA ASN A 123 17.29 -20.55 38.11
C ASN A 123 16.73 -20.40 39.53
N ARG A 124 16.66 -21.48 40.31
CA ARG A 124 16.23 -21.41 41.72
C ARG A 124 17.11 -20.49 42.56
N ARG A 125 18.42 -20.45 42.31
CA ARG A 125 19.32 -19.49 42.98
C ARG A 125 19.05 -18.04 42.58
N LYS A 126 18.65 -17.77 41.33
CA LYS A 126 18.25 -16.42 40.91
C LYS A 126 16.94 -16.01 41.58
N GLU A 127 15.93 -16.87 41.54
CA GLU A 127 14.65 -16.64 42.21
C GLU A 127 14.82 -16.39 43.71
N LEU A 128 15.68 -17.18 44.38
CA LEU A 128 15.98 -16.97 45.80
C LEU A 128 16.61 -15.60 46.06
N LYS A 129 17.60 -15.20 45.25
CA LYS A 129 18.22 -13.88 45.37
C LYS A 129 17.22 -12.74 45.13
N GLU A 130 16.32 -12.91 44.17
CA GLU A 130 15.25 -11.95 43.91
C GLU A 130 14.33 -11.84 45.12
N GLU A 131 13.90 -12.96 45.70
CA GLU A 131 13.05 -12.99 46.90
C GLU A 131 13.75 -12.38 48.13
N GLU A 132 15.02 -12.71 48.36
CA GLU A 132 15.85 -12.13 49.43
C GLU A 132 16.05 -10.61 49.23
N SER A 133 16.07 -10.14 47.99
CA SER A 133 16.20 -8.71 47.65
C SER A 133 14.88 -7.94 47.69
N LYS A 134 13.73 -8.63 47.87
CA LYS A 134 12.45 -7.94 47.98
C LYS A 134 12.44 -7.13 49.29
N PRO A 135 12.16 -5.83 49.22
CA PRO A 135 12.04 -5.01 50.42
C PRO A 135 10.88 -5.51 51.27
N GLU A 136 10.96 -5.28 52.59
CA GLU A 136 9.84 -5.61 53.46
C GLU A 136 8.57 -4.88 52.99
N PRO A 137 7.37 -5.50 53.07
CA PRO A 137 6.13 -4.92 52.58
C PRO A 137 5.86 -3.48 53.07
N LYS A 138 6.33 -3.15 54.28
CA LYS A 138 6.23 -1.81 54.87
C LYS A 138 7.10 -0.77 54.16
N GLU A 139 8.33 -1.12 53.80
CA GLU A 139 9.23 -0.21 53.07
C GLU A 139 8.71 0.08 51.66
N GLU A 140 8.14 -0.93 51.00
CA GLU A 140 7.49 -0.74 49.71
C GLU A 140 6.24 0.14 49.82
N GLU A 141 5.41 -0.05 50.84
CA GLU A 141 4.26 0.79 51.11
C GLU A 141 4.67 2.26 51.31
N GLU A 142 5.70 2.53 52.11
CA GLU A 142 6.23 3.88 52.29
C GLU A 142 6.78 4.48 50.99
N ARG A 143 7.50 3.68 50.20
CA ARG A 143 8.01 4.09 48.89
C ARG A 143 6.87 4.48 47.96
N LEU A 144 5.79 3.70 47.94
CA LEU A 144 4.59 3.98 47.14
C LEU A 144 3.86 5.22 47.64
N LYS A 145 3.68 5.39 48.95
CA LYS A 145 3.11 6.60 49.55
C LYS A 145 3.91 7.85 49.18
N LYS A 146 5.25 7.80 49.24
CA LYS A 146 6.14 8.89 48.81
C LYS A 146 5.97 9.21 47.32
N LYS A 147 5.86 8.20 46.46
CA LYS A 147 5.59 8.40 45.02
C LYS A 147 4.22 9.04 44.77
N LEU A 148 3.20 8.58 45.49
CA LEU A 148 1.84 9.10 45.38
C LEU A 148 1.76 10.57 45.84
N LEU A 149 2.41 10.91 46.96
CA LEU A 149 2.52 12.28 47.44
C LEU A 149 3.24 13.18 46.44
N LYS A 150 4.38 12.74 45.89
CA LYS A 150 5.10 13.49 44.84
C LYS A 150 4.23 13.73 43.60
N SER A 151 3.43 12.74 43.20
CA SER A 151 2.48 12.88 42.09
C SER A 151 1.35 13.86 42.40
N ALA A 152 0.81 13.82 43.63
CA ALA A 152 -0.21 14.77 44.07
C ALA A 152 0.32 16.22 44.09
N ILE A 153 1.53 16.44 44.62
CA ILE A 153 2.17 17.76 44.64
C ILE A 153 2.37 18.30 43.22
N LYS A 154 2.86 17.46 42.29
CA LYS A 154 3.01 17.86 40.89
C LYS A 154 1.68 18.25 40.25
N ARG A 155 0.61 17.49 40.50
CA ARG A 155 -0.73 17.80 40.00
C ARG A 155 -1.25 19.13 40.57
N ALA A 156 -1.05 19.37 41.86
CA ALA A 156 -1.44 20.63 42.49
C ALA A 156 -0.68 21.83 41.89
N ALA A 157 0.63 21.69 41.66
CA ALA A 157 1.44 22.74 41.03
C ALA A 157 0.94 23.10 39.62
N VAL A 158 0.69 22.08 38.79
CA VAL A 158 0.13 22.28 37.43
C VAL A 158 -1.25 22.94 37.48
N MET A 159 -2.09 22.58 38.46
CA MET A 159 -3.40 23.21 38.61
C MET A 159 -3.29 24.68 39.03
N HIS A 160 -2.36 25.03 39.92
CA HIS A 160 -2.10 26.42 40.28
C HIS A 160 -1.60 27.24 39.08
N GLU A 161 -0.70 26.68 38.27
CA GLU A 161 -0.24 27.32 37.04
C GLU A 161 -1.39 27.51 36.04
N ALA A 162 -2.26 26.50 35.90
CA ALA A 162 -3.43 26.59 35.02
C ALA A 162 -4.40 27.70 35.45
N VAL A 163 -4.71 27.80 36.75
CA VAL A 163 -5.58 28.87 37.29
C VAL A 163 -4.98 30.24 36.99
N ALA A 164 -3.68 30.43 37.25
CA ALA A 164 -3.00 31.69 36.96
C ALA A 164 -3.00 32.05 35.46
N LEU A 165 -2.94 31.05 34.57
CA LEU A 165 -3.08 31.26 33.12
C LEU A 165 -4.51 31.63 32.72
N PHE A 166 -5.53 31.03 33.36
CA PHE A 166 -6.92 31.39 33.13
C PHE A 166 -7.23 32.82 33.54
N ASP A 167 -6.69 33.31 34.66
CA ASP A 167 -6.87 34.70 35.09
C ASP A 167 -6.26 35.68 34.07
N LYS A 168 -5.03 35.41 33.60
CA LYS A 168 -4.39 36.21 32.54
C LYS A 168 -5.16 36.17 31.22
N LEU A 169 -5.68 35.01 30.85
CA LEU A 169 -6.51 34.86 29.65
C LEU A 169 -7.81 35.67 29.78
N HIS A 170 -8.43 35.66 30.96
CA HIS A 170 -9.62 36.43 31.23
C HIS A 170 -9.37 37.94 31.09
N GLU A 171 -8.27 38.45 31.67
CA GLU A 171 -7.86 39.85 31.52
C GLU A 171 -7.63 40.23 30.06
N ALA A 172 -6.86 39.42 29.32
CA ALA A 172 -6.59 39.65 27.91
C ALA A 172 -7.88 39.65 27.06
N GLN A 173 -8.81 38.73 27.35
CA GLN A 173 -10.09 38.67 26.64
C GLN A 173 -10.98 39.89 26.94
N MET A 174 -10.95 40.38 28.18
CA MET A 174 -11.66 41.60 28.56
C MET A 174 -11.11 42.82 27.81
N GLU A 175 -9.80 42.95 27.70
CA GLU A 175 -9.16 44.02 26.93
C GLU A 175 -9.46 43.93 25.43
N ALA A 176 -9.36 42.73 24.85
CA ALA A 176 -9.69 42.48 23.46
C ALA A 176 -11.15 42.83 23.15
N THR A 177 -12.07 42.47 24.04
CA THR A 177 -13.50 42.79 23.91
C THR A 177 -13.74 44.30 23.99
N ARG A 178 -13.07 45.00 24.91
CA ARG A 178 -13.14 46.48 24.99
C ARG A 178 -12.60 47.13 23.71
N ALA A 179 -11.49 46.63 23.17
CA ALA A 179 -10.92 47.14 21.92
C ALA A 179 -11.87 46.91 20.73
N ALA A 180 -12.48 45.72 20.64
CA ALA A 180 -13.45 45.38 19.60
C ALA A 180 -14.69 46.30 19.66
N LEU A 181 -15.24 46.55 20.85
CA LEU A 181 -16.37 47.45 21.04
C LEU A 181 -16.02 48.89 20.61
N ARG A 182 -14.84 49.40 20.99
CA ARG A 182 -14.35 50.72 20.56
C ARG A 182 -14.20 50.81 19.04
N HIS A 183 -13.66 49.76 18.42
CA HIS A 183 -13.52 49.69 16.97
C HIS A 183 -14.90 49.72 16.29
N GLN A 184 -15.85 48.93 16.78
CA GLN A 184 -17.21 48.92 16.24
C GLN A 184 -17.90 50.28 16.40
N GLN A 185 -17.70 50.96 17.53
CA GLN A 185 -18.19 52.32 17.73
C GLN A 185 -17.55 53.31 16.75
N ALA A 186 -16.24 53.22 16.53
CA ALA A 186 -15.54 54.08 15.57
C ALA A 186 -16.05 53.87 14.14
N VAL A 187 -16.28 52.61 13.72
CA VAL A 187 -16.88 52.28 12.42
C VAL A 187 -18.30 52.83 12.31
N ALA A 188 -19.13 52.67 13.34
CA ALA A 188 -20.48 53.21 13.36
C ALA A 188 -20.49 54.75 13.24
N ASN A 189 -19.60 55.43 13.95
CA ASN A 189 -19.44 56.88 13.88
C ASN A 189 -18.96 57.33 12.50
N ALA A 190 -17.97 56.65 11.91
CA ALA A 190 -17.48 56.94 10.57
C ALA A 190 -18.61 56.82 9.52
N ASN A 191 -19.39 55.74 9.58
CA ASN A 191 -20.54 55.53 8.70
C ASN A 191 -21.62 56.61 8.91
N ALA A 192 -21.82 57.09 10.14
CA ALA A 192 -22.77 58.17 10.42
C ALA A 192 -22.30 59.50 9.82
N VAL A 193 -21.01 59.82 9.94
CA VAL A 193 -20.41 61.02 9.34
C VAL A 193 -20.46 60.95 7.82
N GLU A 194 -20.15 59.79 7.23
CA GLU A 194 -20.23 59.59 5.78
C GLU A 194 -21.65 59.80 5.24
N LYS A 195 -22.67 59.30 5.96
CA LYS A 195 -24.08 59.56 5.62
C LYS A 195 -24.42 61.05 5.68
N LEU A 196 -23.99 61.75 6.73
CA LEU A 196 -24.23 63.20 6.85
C LEU A 196 -23.51 64.00 5.76
N LEU A 197 -22.27 63.63 5.43
CA LEU A 197 -21.54 64.25 4.33
C LEU A 197 -22.28 64.04 3.01
N SER A 198 -22.76 62.82 2.74
CA SER A 198 -23.52 62.52 1.54
C SER A 198 -24.82 63.34 1.45
N THR A 199 -25.54 63.53 2.56
CA THR A 199 -26.74 64.39 2.56
C THR A 199 -26.39 65.85 2.29
N TYR A 200 -25.34 66.39 2.93
CA TYR A 200 -24.89 67.75 2.67
C TYR A 200 -24.38 67.95 1.24
N GLU A 201 -23.65 66.99 0.68
CA GLU A 201 -23.21 67.04 -0.72
C GLU A 201 -24.40 67.11 -1.67
N GLN A 202 -25.46 66.34 -1.42
CA GLN A 202 -26.70 66.41 -2.20
C GLN A 202 -27.39 67.77 -2.07
N GLU A 203 -27.45 68.35 -0.86
CA GLU A 203 -27.99 69.70 -0.66
C GLU A 203 -27.17 70.78 -1.36
N VAL A 204 -25.85 70.73 -1.25
CA VAL A 204 -24.94 71.68 -1.92
C VAL A 204 -25.11 71.57 -3.44
N LEU A 205 -25.20 70.37 -3.99
CA LEU A 205 -25.47 70.17 -5.41
C LEU A 205 -26.83 70.77 -5.84
N ARG A 206 -27.86 70.60 -5.01
CA ARG A 206 -29.18 71.19 -5.25
C ARG A 206 -29.13 72.71 -5.23
N VAL A 207 -28.52 73.31 -4.20
CA VAL A 207 -28.39 74.77 -4.05
C VAL A 207 -27.57 75.36 -5.18
N LYS A 208 -26.46 74.72 -5.59
CA LYS A 208 -25.67 75.13 -6.75
C LYS A 208 -26.52 75.16 -8.02
N LYS A 209 -27.31 74.11 -8.26
CA LYS A 209 -28.20 74.04 -9.43
C LYS A 209 -29.28 75.13 -9.41
N ASP A 210 -29.83 75.44 -8.24
CA ASP A 210 -30.82 76.50 -8.10
C ASP A 210 -30.19 77.89 -8.26
N TYR A 211 -28.97 78.09 -7.75
CA TYR A 211 -28.18 79.30 -7.97
C TYR A 211 -27.86 79.53 -9.45
N GLU A 212 -27.40 78.49 -10.17
CA GLU A 212 -27.12 78.56 -11.61
C GLU A 212 -28.34 79.02 -12.41
N LYS A 213 -29.54 78.50 -12.08
CA LYS A 213 -30.80 78.95 -12.71
C LYS A 213 -31.10 80.42 -12.44
N ILE A 214 -30.96 80.85 -11.18
CA ILE A 214 -31.23 82.25 -10.78
C ILE A 214 -30.23 83.19 -11.45
N ASP A 215 -28.94 82.82 -11.51
CA ASP A 215 -27.93 83.62 -12.21
C ASP A 215 -28.24 83.70 -13.72
N GLU A 216 -28.63 82.59 -14.36
CA GLU A 216 -29.09 82.63 -15.75
C GLU A 216 -30.27 83.60 -15.97
N GLU A 217 -31.28 83.54 -15.11
CA GLU A 217 -32.44 84.45 -15.16
C GLU A 217 -32.03 85.91 -14.93
N PHE A 218 -31.14 86.15 -13.96
CA PHE A 218 -30.60 87.47 -13.66
C PHE A 218 -29.80 88.02 -14.85
N GLN A 219 -28.92 87.23 -15.47
CA GLN A 219 -28.16 87.66 -16.65
C GLN A 219 -29.10 87.97 -17.83
N ARG A 220 -30.17 87.17 -18.03
CA ARG A 220 -31.19 87.45 -19.04
C ARG A 220 -31.92 88.76 -18.75
N ALA A 221 -32.37 88.99 -17.51
CA ALA A 221 -33.04 90.22 -17.10
C ALA A 221 -32.12 91.45 -17.19
N LYS A 222 -30.84 91.30 -16.85
CA LYS A 222 -29.83 92.35 -16.99
C LYS A 222 -29.60 92.69 -18.46
N ALA A 223 -29.52 91.68 -19.33
CA ALA A 223 -29.36 91.88 -20.77
C ALA A 223 -30.59 92.57 -21.40
N THR A 224 -31.81 92.19 -21.02
CA THR A 224 -33.04 92.83 -21.50
C THR A 224 -33.16 94.26 -20.98
N SER A 225 -32.86 94.50 -19.70
CA SER A 225 -32.84 95.84 -19.11
C SER A 225 -31.81 96.75 -19.80
N LYS A 226 -30.60 96.25 -20.05
CA LYS A 226 -29.57 96.99 -20.79
C LYS A 226 -30.03 97.34 -22.21
N LYS A 227 -30.63 96.38 -22.94
CA LYS A 227 -31.22 96.64 -24.27
C LYS A 227 -32.32 97.69 -24.19
N LEU A 228 -33.22 97.59 -23.21
CA LEU A 228 -34.30 98.55 -23.03
C LEU A 228 -33.74 99.94 -22.77
N LEU A 229 -32.78 100.08 -21.85
CA LEU A 229 -32.09 101.33 -21.56
C LEU A 229 -31.43 101.95 -22.80
N GLU A 230 -30.75 101.14 -23.60
CA GLU A 230 -30.16 101.59 -24.88
C GLU A 230 -31.24 102.08 -25.84
N THR A 231 -32.37 101.38 -25.96
CA THR A 231 -33.49 101.82 -26.80
C THR A 231 -34.17 103.09 -26.28
N THR A 232 -34.34 103.27 -24.97
CA THR A 232 -34.88 104.51 -24.40
C THR A 232 -33.91 105.67 -24.58
N LYS A 233 -32.61 105.48 -24.35
CA LYS A 233 -31.59 106.52 -24.63
C LYS A 233 -31.60 106.94 -26.10
N ALA A 234 -31.68 105.98 -27.02
CA ALA A 234 -31.77 106.25 -28.45
C ALA A 234 -33.07 106.99 -28.83
N LYS A 235 -34.21 106.63 -28.22
CA LYS A 235 -35.47 107.35 -28.44
C LYS A 235 -35.42 108.77 -27.88
N ILE A 236 -34.92 108.98 -26.67
CA ILE A 236 -34.78 110.30 -26.04
C ILE A 236 -33.89 111.22 -26.89
N THR A 237 -32.85 110.70 -27.54
CA THR A 237 -32.01 111.50 -28.45
C THR A 237 -32.74 111.93 -29.72
N GLN A 238 -33.80 111.23 -30.13
CA GLN A 238 -34.62 111.53 -31.31
C GLN A 238 -35.81 112.46 -31.03
N VAL A 239 -36.13 112.79 -29.77
CA VAL A 239 -37.24 113.69 -29.41
C VAL A 239 -36.75 115.16 -29.26
N SER A 240 -37.66 116.12 -29.46
CA SER A 240 -37.45 117.57 -29.32
C SER A 240 -36.94 117.97 -27.92
N ASP A 241 -36.18 119.06 -27.86
CA ASP A 241 -35.46 119.49 -26.64
C ASP A 241 -36.40 119.87 -25.47
N GLU A 242 -37.67 120.20 -25.74
CA GLU A 242 -38.69 120.43 -24.72
C GLU A 242 -39.09 119.13 -23.97
N LEU A 243 -39.23 118.01 -24.68
CA LEU A 243 -39.59 116.72 -24.08
C LEU A 243 -38.40 116.06 -23.35
N LYS A 244 -37.16 116.35 -23.77
CA LYS A 244 -35.94 115.92 -23.05
C LYS A 244 -35.89 116.51 -21.64
N ASN A 245 -36.19 117.80 -21.53
CA ASN A 245 -36.20 118.48 -20.24
C ASN A 245 -37.30 117.91 -19.34
N GLU A 246 -38.54 117.72 -19.83
CA GLU A 246 -39.61 117.10 -19.02
C GLU A 246 -39.30 115.67 -18.57
N PHE A 247 -38.60 114.89 -19.39
CA PHE A 247 -38.19 113.53 -19.03
C PHE A 247 -37.07 113.53 -17.99
N GLN A 248 -36.07 114.42 -18.11
CA GLN A 248 -35.01 114.57 -17.11
C GLN A 248 -35.56 115.00 -15.75
N THR A 249 -36.49 115.95 -15.72
CA THR A 249 -37.10 116.41 -14.46
C THR A 249 -37.97 115.31 -13.82
N ASN A 250 -38.80 114.59 -14.60
CA ASN A 250 -39.66 113.54 -14.04
C ASN A 250 -38.90 112.28 -13.60
N TYR A 251 -37.81 111.89 -14.28
CA TYR A 251 -37.04 110.71 -13.88
C TYR A 251 -36.16 110.96 -12.65
N GLN A 252 -35.70 112.21 -12.45
CA GLN A 252 -34.95 112.60 -11.26
C GLN A 252 -35.85 112.78 -10.02
N ASP A 253 -37.09 113.26 -10.19
CA ASP A 253 -38.01 113.50 -9.05
C ASP A 253 -38.99 112.35 -8.76
N LYS A 254 -39.28 111.46 -9.74
CA LYS A 254 -40.28 110.37 -9.58
C LYS A 254 -39.82 109.01 -10.08
N GLY A 255 -38.62 108.89 -10.64
CA GLY A 255 -38.03 107.60 -10.95
C GLY A 255 -37.67 106.90 -9.65
N ASN A 256 -38.36 105.81 -9.35
CA ASN A 256 -38.13 104.95 -8.19
C ASN A 256 -36.81 104.17 -8.35
N THR A 257 -35.71 104.88 -8.58
CA THR A 257 -34.34 104.36 -8.49
C THR A 257 -33.94 104.51 -7.02
N PRO A 258 -33.86 103.41 -6.25
CA PRO A 258 -33.43 103.49 -4.86
C PRO A 258 -32.06 104.17 -4.80
N SER A 259 -31.87 105.04 -3.83
CA SER A 259 -30.59 105.69 -3.62
C SER A 259 -29.53 104.63 -3.32
N VAL A 260 -28.26 104.91 -3.62
CA VAL A 260 -27.16 103.95 -3.35
C VAL A 260 -27.16 103.53 -1.88
N GLN A 261 -27.53 104.45 -0.98
CA GLN A 261 -27.66 104.18 0.45
C GLN A 261 -28.79 103.20 0.77
N GLU A 262 -29.96 103.34 0.13
CA GLU A 262 -31.09 102.41 0.34
C GLU A 262 -30.76 101.01 -0.15
N VAL A 263 -30.03 100.87 -1.26
CA VAL A 263 -29.58 99.57 -1.76
C VAL A 263 -28.52 98.95 -0.85
N GLU A 264 -27.61 99.76 -0.30
CA GLU A 264 -26.61 99.31 0.67
C GLU A 264 -27.27 98.86 1.99
N GLU A 265 -28.29 99.57 2.46
CA GLU A 265 -29.08 99.19 3.64
C GLU A 265 -29.89 97.91 3.42
N GLU A 266 -30.53 97.76 2.25
CA GLU A 266 -31.23 96.52 1.88
C GLU A 266 -30.27 95.32 1.74
N LEU A 267 -29.08 95.54 1.19
CA LEU A 267 -28.07 94.49 1.05
C LEU A 267 -27.50 94.09 2.42
N ALA A 268 -27.28 95.05 3.32
CA ALA A 268 -26.86 94.79 4.70
C ALA A 268 -27.95 94.04 5.49
N THR A 269 -29.23 94.39 5.33
CA THR A 269 -30.33 93.66 5.99
C THR A 269 -30.46 92.25 5.43
N LYS A 270 -30.33 92.04 4.12
CA LYS A 270 -30.36 90.70 3.52
C LYS A 270 -29.15 89.84 3.91
N GLN A 271 -27.97 90.44 4.07
CA GLN A 271 -26.80 89.76 4.62
C GLN A 271 -27.02 89.35 6.08
N ALA A 272 -27.58 90.23 6.91
CA ALA A 272 -27.93 89.90 8.30
C ALA A 272 -29.00 88.80 8.40
N GLU A 273 -30.01 88.80 7.53
CA GLU A 273 -31.01 87.72 7.44
C GLU A 273 -30.37 86.38 7.01
N LEU A 274 -29.39 86.41 6.10
CA LEU A 274 -28.67 85.20 5.67
C LEU A 274 -27.79 84.65 6.81
N GLU A 275 -27.05 85.52 7.51
CA GLU A 275 -26.24 85.13 8.67
C GLU A 275 -27.10 84.57 9.81
N LEU A 276 -28.31 85.09 10.02
CA LEU A 276 -29.25 84.56 11.00
C LEU A 276 -29.78 83.18 10.62
N ASN A 277 -29.97 82.91 9.32
CA ASN A 277 -30.45 81.62 8.83
C ASN A 277 -29.35 80.55 8.67
N HIS A 278 -28.08 80.94 8.55
CA HIS A 278 -26.95 80.02 8.38
C HIS A 278 -26.73 79.04 9.56
N PRO A 279 -26.87 79.43 10.85
CA PRO A 279 -26.80 78.50 11.98
C PRO A 279 -28.13 77.82 12.35
N MET A 280 -29.26 78.22 11.75
CA MET A 280 -30.60 77.66 12.07
C MET A 280 -31.01 76.47 11.19
N ASN A 281 -30.05 75.77 10.55
CA ASN A 281 -30.37 74.51 9.90
C ASN A 281 -30.74 73.47 10.98
N ALA A 282 -32.03 73.08 11.02
CA ALA A 282 -32.69 72.39 12.13
C ALA A 282 -32.10 71.01 12.49
N GLU A 283 -31.19 70.49 11.67
CA GLU A 283 -30.56 69.19 11.86
C GLU A 283 -29.35 69.24 12.82
N VAL A 284 -28.65 70.38 12.90
CA VAL A 284 -27.49 70.54 13.81
C VAL A 284 -27.94 70.59 15.28
N VAL A 285 -29.12 71.14 15.56
CA VAL A 285 -29.66 71.25 16.93
C VAL A 285 -30.14 69.90 17.48
N ARG A 286 -30.57 68.96 16.63
CA ARG A 286 -31.01 67.62 17.10
C ARG A 286 -29.86 66.71 17.53
N GLN A 287 -28.62 66.95 17.07
CA GLN A 287 -27.46 66.14 17.49
C GLN A 287 -26.97 66.44 18.91
N VAL A 288 -27.25 67.63 19.45
CA VAL A 288 -26.81 67.99 20.82
C VAL A 288 -27.76 67.47 21.89
N SER A 289 -29.03 67.23 21.57
CA SER A 289 -30.03 66.71 22.53
C SER A 289 -30.04 65.19 22.72
N LEU A 290 -29.20 64.43 22.00
CA LEU A 290 -29.11 62.96 22.07
C LEU A 290 -27.84 62.44 22.79
N PHE A 291 -27.01 63.35 23.33
CA PHE A 291 -25.82 63.04 24.14
C PHE A 291 -25.91 63.58 25.58
N GLY A 292 -27.12 63.64 26.13
CA GLY A 292 -27.38 63.85 27.57
C GLY A 292 -27.86 62.56 28.23
#